data_AF-A0A7C5V896-F1
#
_entry.id   AF-A0A7C5V896-F1
#
_cell.length_a   1.000
_cell.length_b   1.000
_cell.length_c   1.000
_cell.angle_alpha   90.00
_cell.angle_beta   90.00
_cell.angle_gamma   90.00
#
_symmetry.space_group_name_H-M   'P 1'
#
loop_
_entity.id
_entity.type
_entity.pdbx_description
1 polymer ?
#
loop_
_entity_poly.entity_id
_entity_poly.type
_entity_poly.pdbx_seq_one_letter_code
_entity_poly.pdbx_strand_id
1 'polypeptide(L)'
;MAQLVRVQASNAWGHAYFKDLLTNSRNPLTWVRRLIVFVWMVTLTFGRVAAQPPAAPAESRGIWLTTVQGLDFPAGAGTSDITAQRNQILSLLDTCTSIGINTVLLQVRTECDAFYVSAIEPWSRWLTGTQGVPPARIWDPLQFTIDECRRRGLEIHAWFNPYRAGVSNSASFASNHPLYTQPQIVVPFSTYYWLNPGHPDTIPYTTSVIMDVVDRYDVDGIHFDDYFYPYGISSSSPFPDSNEYNAYVAGGGTMSLGDWRRANVNNMITSVTALLAQRPAKSHVRFGISPFGIWKSGVPPGIVGLDAYSAIYADSRRWLYEG
;
A
#
# COMPACT_ATOMS: atom_id res chain seq x y z
N MET A 1 -20.54 32.60 -13.37
CA MET A 1 -21.96 32.74 -13.79
C MET A 1 -22.51 31.35 -14.05
N ALA A 2 -23.23 30.78 -13.07
CA ALA A 2 -23.88 29.48 -13.21
C ALA A 2 -25.36 29.70 -13.56
N GLN A 3 -25.80 29.16 -14.71
CA GLN A 3 -27.19 29.21 -15.13
C GLN A 3 -28.04 28.23 -14.31
N LEU A 4 -28.98 28.79 -13.55
CA LEU A 4 -30.07 28.06 -12.90
C LEU A 4 -31.14 27.74 -13.95
N VAL A 5 -31.39 26.45 -14.19
CA VAL A 5 -32.56 25.97 -14.94
C VAL A 5 -33.79 26.12 -14.05
N ARG A 6 -34.65 27.11 -14.35
CA ARG A 6 -36.00 27.24 -13.79
C ARG A 6 -36.92 26.24 -14.48
N VAL A 7 -37.44 25.27 -13.75
CA VAL A 7 -38.63 24.51 -14.17
C VAL A 7 -39.87 25.28 -13.70
N GLN A 8 -40.54 25.97 -14.62
CA GLN A 8 -41.88 26.50 -14.40
C GLN A 8 -42.90 25.36 -14.56
N ALA A 9 -43.49 24.90 -13.47
CA ALA A 9 -44.69 24.07 -13.51
C ALA A 9 -45.92 24.99 -13.45
N SER A 10 -46.66 25.08 -14.56
CA SER A 10 -47.93 25.81 -14.66
C SER A 10 -49.06 25.03 -13.98
N ASN A 11 -49.34 25.32 -12.71
CA ASN A 11 -50.46 24.73 -11.97
C ASN A 11 -51.76 25.52 -12.19
N ALA A 12 -52.40 25.35 -13.36
CA ALA A 12 -53.76 25.85 -13.60
C ALA A 12 -54.85 24.81 -13.28
N TRP A 13 -54.50 23.55 -13.03
CA TRP A 13 -55.44 22.45 -12.80
C TRP A 13 -55.70 22.12 -11.31
N GLY A 14 -54.89 22.64 -10.38
CA GLY A 14 -54.95 22.27 -8.96
C GLY A 14 -56.05 22.96 -8.15
N HIS A 15 -56.49 24.16 -8.54
CA HIS A 15 -57.40 24.97 -7.72
C HIS A 15 -58.86 24.51 -7.76
N ALA A 16 -59.31 23.91 -8.87
CA ALA A 16 -60.69 23.42 -8.99
C ALA A 16 -60.91 22.11 -8.21
N TYR A 17 -59.88 21.24 -8.15
CA TYR A 17 -59.97 19.94 -7.48
C TYR A 17 -59.91 20.05 -5.94
N PHE A 18 -59.22 21.08 -5.41
CA PHE A 18 -59.04 21.24 -3.96
C PHE A 18 -60.29 21.77 -3.23
N LYS A 19 -61.13 22.58 -3.89
CA LYS A 19 -62.36 23.11 -3.26
C LYS A 19 -63.43 22.04 -3.02
N ASP A 20 -63.48 21.02 -3.88
CA ASP A 20 -64.44 19.92 -3.79
C ASP A 20 -64.05 18.88 -2.71
N LEU A 21 -62.76 18.76 -2.42
CA LEU A 21 -62.18 17.85 -1.42
C LEU A 21 -62.53 18.21 0.05
N LEU A 22 -62.87 19.46 0.33
CA LEU A 22 -63.08 19.94 1.70
C LEU A 22 -64.55 20.10 2.10
N THR A 23 -65.47 20.18 1.14
CA THR A 23 -66.85 20.63 1.39
C THR A 23 -67.92 19.54 1.29
N ASN A 24 -67.63 18.38 0.68
CA ASN A 24 -68.62 17.33 0.49
C ASN A 24 -68.63 16.31 1.65
N SER A 25 -69.38 16.61 2.72
CA SER A 25 -69.41 15.83 3.98
C SER A 25 -70.22 14.51 3.92
N ARG A 26 -70.80 14.14 2.76
CA ARG A 26 -71.70 12.98 2.63
C ARG A 26 -71.07 11.73 2.00
N ASN A 27 -69.78 11.75 1.65
CA ASN A 27 -69.10 10.58 1.09
C ASN A 27 -68.26 9.87 2.18
N PRO A 28 -68.53 8.59 2.52
CA PRO A 28 -67.82 7.86 3.58
C PRO A 28 -66.32 7.66 3.31
N LEU A 29 -65.84 7.94 2.08
CA LEU A 29 -64.42 7.86 1.72
C LEU A 29 -63.63 9.16 2.01
N THR A 30 -64.28 10.21 2.52
CA THR A 30 -63.65 11.50 2.82
C THR A 30 -62.59 11.41 3.92
N TRP A 31 -62.76 10.53 4.92
CA TRP A 31 -61.74 10.32 5.94
C TRP A 31 -60.48 9.64 5.37
N VAL A 32 -60.63 8.72 4.41
CA VAL A 32 -59.51 7.98 3.81
C VAL A 32 -58.65 8.95 3.00
N ARG A 33 -59.31 9.85 2.26
CA ARG A 33 -58.63 10.88 1.46
C ARG A 33 -57.90 11.91 2.33
N ARG A 34 -58.49 12.33 3.45
CA ARG A 34 -57.83 13.22 4.43
C ARG A 34 -56.63 12.54 5.09
N LEU A 35 -56.73 11.25 5.40
CA LEU A 35 -55.61 10.46 5.93
C LEU A 35 -54.48 10.32 4.91
N ILE A 36 -54.78 10.07 3.63
CA ILE A 36 -53.77 9.99 2.56
C ILE A 36 -53.05 11.33 2.39
N VAL A 37 -53.77 12.46 2.39
CA VAL A 37 -53.17 13.80 2.29
C VAL A 37 -52.33 14.13 3.53
N PHE A 38 -52.77 13.73 4.72
CA PHE A 38 -51.99 13.89 5.96
C PHE A 38 -50.72 13.04 5.96
N VAL A 39 -50.80 11.77 5.55
CA VAL A 39 -49.64 10.88 5.40
C VAL A 39 -48.66 11.43 4.35
N TRP A 40 -49.16 11.98 3.24
CA TRP A 40 -48.33 12.64 2.22
C TRP A 40 -47.65 13.93 2.72
N MET A 41 -48.32 14.73 3.55
CA MET A 41 -47.72 15.94 4.14
C MET A 41 -46.70 15.61 5.25
N VAL A 42 -46.91 14.51 5.99
CA VAL A 42 -45.95 14.03 7.00
C VAL A 42 -44.71 13.43 6.33
N THR A 43 -44.83 12.72 5.21
CA THR A 43 -43.65 12.22 4.49
C THR A 43 -42.85 13.33 3.79
N LEU A 44 -43.50 14.43 3.38
CA LEU A 44 -42.81 15.59 2.79
C LEU A 44 -42.11 16.49 3.83
N THR A 45 -42.53 16.50 5.09
CA THR A 45 -41.87 17.26 6.17
C THR A 45 -40.74 16.50 6.86
N PHE A 46 -40.70 15.17 6.79
CA PHE A 46 -39.63 14.34 7.36
C PHE A 46 -38.57 13.84 6.35
N GLY A 47 -38.69 14.21 5.07
CA GLY A 47 -37.86 13.69 3.98
C GLY A 47 -36.62 14.49 3.59
N ARG A 48 -36.11 15.38 4.45
CA ARG A 48 -34.80 16.04 4.24
C ARG A 48 -33.94 15.94 5.48
N VAL A 49 -33.52 14.71 5.80
CA VAL A 49 -32.22 14.55 6.47
C VAL A 49 -31.21 15.09 5.47
N ALA A 50 -30.67 16.28 5.72
CA ALA A 50 -29.50 16.73 4.99
C ALA A 50 -28.45 15.64 5.17
N ALA A 51 -28.09 14.95 4.08
CA ALA A 51 -27.03 13.96 4.12
C ALA A 51 -25.81 14.66 4.69
N GLN A 52 -25.40 14.28 5.90
CA GLN A 52 -24.17 14.83 6.46
C GLN A 52 -23.05 14.48 5.49
N PRO A 53 -22.15 15.43 5.19
CA PRO A 53 -20.97 15.10 4.42
C PRO A 53 -20.29 13.91 5.10
N PRO A 54 -19.76 12.94 4.32
CA PRO A 54 -19.06 11.81 4.90
C PRO A 54 -17.99 12.33 5.85
N ALA A 55 -17.79 11.62 6.97
CA ALA A 55 -16.74 11.97 7.92
C ALA A 55 -15.42 12.12 7.17
N ALA A 56 -14.65 13.17 7.49
CA ALA A 56 -13.31 13.31 6.96
C ALA A 56 -12.52 12.03 7.25
N PRO A 57 -11.65 11.57 6.33
CA PRO A 57 -10.76 10.46 6.62
C PRO A 57 -10.03 10.72 7.93
N ALA A 58 -9.92 9.70 8.78
CA ALA A 58 -9.18 9.82 10.02
C ALA A 58 -7.74 10.26 9.70
N GLU A 59 -7.18 11.12 10.55
CA GLU A 59 -5.76 11.49 10.46
C GLU A 59 -4.90 10.23 10.52
N SER A 60 -4.01 10.06 9.53
CA SER A 60 -3.05 8.95 9.52
C SER A 60 -1.91 9.23 10.50
N ARG A 61 -1.71 8.34 11.48
CA ARG A 61 -0.62 8.40 12.47
C ARG A 61 0.11 7.07 12.43
N GLY A 62 1.00 6.96 11.45
CA GLY A 62 1.75 5.75 11.16
C GLY A 62 3.08 5.69 11.92
N ILE A 63 3.52 4.47 12.25
CA ILE A 63 4.88 4.20 12.73
C ILE A 63 5.52 3.07 11.90
N TRP A 64 6.78 3.23 11.53
CA TRP A 64 7.56 2.15 10.94
C TRP A 64 8.04 1.19 12.02
N LEU A 65 7.96 -0.11 11.73
CA LEU A 65 8.50 -1.18 12.56
C LEU A 65 9.47 -1.98 11.69
N THR A 66 10.73 -1.56 11.73
CA THR A 66 11.82 -2.01 10.87
C THR A 66 12.42 -3.31 11.37
N THR A 67 12.63 -4.25 10.45
CA THR A 67 13.09 -5.60 10.79
C THR A 67 14.48 -5.94 10.26
N VAL A 68 14.95 -5.25 9.22
CA VAL A 68 16.34 -5.35 8.78
C VAL A 68 17.28 -5.00 9.93
N GLN A 69 18.28 -5.84 10.16
CA GLN A 69 19.24 -5.71 11.28
C GLN A 69 18.61 -5.69 12.68
N GLY A 70 17.30 -6.00 12.81
CA GLY A 70 16.55 -5.88 14.07
C GLY A 70 16.55 -4.46 14.66
N LEU A 71 16.47 -3.44 13.80
CA LEU A 71 16.48 -2.03 14.23
C LEU A 71 15.36 -1.71 15.23
N ASP A 72 14.12 -2.14 14.93
CA ASP A 72 12.99 -2.01 15.84
C ASP A 72 12.53 -3.38 16.39
N PHE A 73 12.49 -4.39 15.52
CA PHE A 73 12.05 -5.74 15.86
C PHE A 73 12.72 -6.82 14.99
N PRO A 74 13.11 -7.99 15.53
CA PRO A 74 13.19 -8.33 16.94
C PRO A 74 14.43 -7.73 17.61
N ALA A 75 14.30 -7.37 18.88
CA ALA A 75 15.43 -7.00 19.72
C ALA A 75 16.38 -8.20 19.84
N GLY A 76 17.67 -7.97 19.62
CA GLY A 76 18.61 -9.07 19.44
C GLY A 76 18.31 -9.81 18.14
N ALA A 77 18.54 -9.15 17.01
CA ALA A 77 18.33 -9.72 15.68
C ALA A 77 18.89 -11.15 15.58
N GLY A 78 18.06 -12.07 15.12
CA GLY A 78 18.41 -13.48 14.99
C GLY A 78 18.32 -14.32 16.26
N THR A 79 17.78 -13.78 17.37
CA THR A 79 17.44 -14.59 18.54
C THR A 79 16.25 -15.51 18.24
N SER A 80 16.34 -16.81 18.56
CA SER A 80 15.22 -17.75 18.37
C SER A 80 14.23 -17.79 19.55
N ASP A 81 14.26 -16.79 20.44
CA ASP A 81 13.33 -16.69 21.58
C ASP A 81 11.98 -16.11 21.13
N ILE A 82 11.11 -17.00 20.68
CA ILE A 82 9.76 -16.69 20.23
C ILE A 82 8.93 -15.98 21.32
N THR A 83 9.14 -16.30 22.60
CA THR A 83 8.37 -15.68 23.69
C THR A 83 8.78 -14.21 23.83
N ALA A 84 10.08 -13.93 23.81
CA ALA A 84 10.59 -12.56 23.81
C ALA A 84 10.10 -11.76 22.59
N GLN A 85 10.15 -12.35 21.40
CA GLN A 85 9.69 -11.70 20.16
C GLN A 85 8.20 -11.35 20.22
N ARG A 86 7.34 -12.27 20.68
CA ARG A 86 5.91 -12.01 20.84
C ARG A 86 5.63 -10.92 21.87
N ASN A 87 6.30 -10.98 23.02
CA ASN A 87 6.15 -9.97 24.07
C ASN A 87 6.62 -8.59 23.60
N GLN A 88 7.66 -8.54 22.76
CA GLN A 88 8.12 -7.29 22.17
C GLN A 88 7.08 -6.69 21.22
N ILE A 89 6.48 -7.49 20.33
CA ILE A 89 5.39 -7.03 19.46
C ILE A 89 4.23 -6.48 20.33
N LEU A 90 3.80 -7.21 21.36
CA LEU A 90 2.74 -6.75 22.26
C LEU A 90 3.08 -5.38 22.89
N SER A 91 4.28 -5.24 23.44
CA SER A 91 4.76 -3.99 24.06
C SER A 91 4.82 -2.82 23.06
N LEU A 92 5.29 -3.07 21.83
CA LEU A 92 5.35 -2.06 20.77
C LEU A 92 3.94 -1.60 20.38
N LEU A 93 3.00 -2.53 20.21
CA LEU A 93 1.61 -2.21 19.86
C LEU A 93 0.87 -1.52 21.01
N ASP A 94 1.09 -1.94 22.26
CA ASP A 94 0.56 -1.24 23.45
C ASP A 94 1.08 0.19 23.50
N THR A 95 2.37 0.40 23.24
CA THR A 95 2.98 1.73 23.15
C THR A 95 2.31 2.56 22.05
N CYS A 96 2.13 2.01 20.86
CA CYS A 96 1.44 2.66 19.75
C CYS A 96 0.06 3.19 20.18
N THR A 97 -0.75 2.34 20.83
CA THR A 97 -2.07 2.76 21.31
C THR A 97 -1.99 3.87 22.36
N SER A 98 -1.05 3.78 23.30
CA SER A 98 -0.91 4.75 24.40
C SER A 98 -0.53 6.16 23.95
N ILE A 99 0.16 6.27 22.81
CA ILE A 99 0.58 7.56 22.23
C ILE A 99 -0.29 7.97 21.04
N GLY A 100 -1.35 7.22 20.75
CA GLY A 100 -2.35 7.55 19.73
C GLY A 100 -1.92 7.29 18.28
N ILE A 101 -0.94 6.40 18.04
CA ILE A 101 -0.67 5.81 16.72
C ILE A 101 -1.85 4.92 16.33
N ASN A 102 -2.23 4.96 15.05
CA ASN A 102 -3.35 4.17 14.52
C ASN A 102 -2.97 3.25 13.36
N THR A 103 -1.74 3.35 12.82
CA THR A 103 -1.26 2.49 11.74
C THR A 103 0.17 2.01 12.02
N VAL A 104 0.42 0.71 11.84
CA VAL A 104 1.76 0.10 11.94
C VAL A 104 2.24 -0.32 10.56
N LEU A 105 3.44 0.12 10.17
CA LEU A 105 4.10 -0.26 8.91
C LEU A 105 5.17 -1.31 9.23
N LEU A 106 4.78 -2.59 9.26
CA LEU A 106 5.67 -3.69 9.62
C LEU A 106 6.50 -4.12 8.41
N GLN A 107 7.83 -4.08 8.51
CA GLN A 107 8.71 -4.58 7.46
C GLN A 107 8.65 -6.11 7.39
N VAL A 108 7.92 -6.64 6.40
CA VAL A 108 7.73 -8.09 6.21
C VAL A 108 8.73 -8.72 5.25
N ARG A 109 9.35 -7.91 4.39
CA ARG A 109 10.37 -8.31 3.42
C ARG A 109 11.53 -7.33 3.41
N THR A 110 12.72 -7.80 3.76
CA THR A 110 13.90 -6.94 3.95
C THR A 110 14.91 -7.06 2.81
N GLU A 111 15.20 -8.29 2.39
CA GLU A 111 16.26 -8.61 1.43
C GLU A 111 15.93 -9.87 0.61
N CYS A 112 14.76 -9.91 -0.02
CA CYS A 112 14.19 -11.13 -0.63
C CYS A 112 14.02 -12.28 0.38
N ASP A 113 13.47 -11.93 1.53
CA ASP A 113 13.20 -12.83 2.65
C ASP A 113 11.86 -12.50 3.33
N ALA A 114 11.38 -13.38 4.20
CA ALA A 114 10.05 -13.30 4.78
C ALA A 114 10.04 -13.31 6.31
N PHE A 115 9.30 -12.37 6.90
CA PHE A 115 8.86 -12.36 8.29
C PHE A 115 7.47 -12.99 8.48
N TYR A 116 7.15 -13.96 7.62
CA TYR A 116 5.87 -14.66 7.54
C TYR A 116 6.10 -16.01 6.88
N VAL A 117 5.13 -16.92 6.99
CA VAL A 117 5.23 -18.21 6.29
C VAL A 117 5.15 -17.96 4.78
N SER A 118 6.24 -18.19 4.05
CA SER A 118 6.32 -18.01 2.60
C SER A 118 6.75 -19.30 1.90
N ALA A 119 6.14 -19.57 0.74
CA ALA A 119 6.56 -20.63 -0.17
C ALA A 119 7.48 -20.10 -1.29
N ILE A 120 7.63 -18.77 -1.42
CA ILE A 120 8.35 -18.12 -2.52
C ILE A 120 9.73 -17.65 -2.06
N GLU A 121 9.83 -17.07 -0.87
CA GLU A 121 11.06 -16.52 -0.29
C GLU A 121 11.44 -17.20 1.02
N PRO A 122 12.74 -17.30 1.36
CA PRO A 122 13.17 -17.91 2.61
C PRO A 122 12.77 -17.08 3.83
N TRP A 123 12.69 -17.75 4.99
CA TRP A 123 12.63 -17.07 6.28
C TRP A 123 13.77 -16.09 6.47
N SER A 124 13.48 -14.92 7.04
CA SER A 124 14.49 -13.91 7.30
C SER A 124 15.51 -14.36 8.34
N ARG A 125 16.80 -14.11 8.05
CA ARG A 125 17.88 -14.31 9.02
C ARG A 125 17.74 -13.41 10.24
N TRP A 126 17.05 -12.28 10.11
CA TRP A 126 16.85 -11.35 11.22
C TRP A 126 15.89 -11.88 12.28
N LEU A 127 15.12 -12.93 11.95
CA LEU A 127 14.21 -13.59 12.89
C LEU A 127 14.88 -14.71 13.69
N THR A 128 15.75 -15.53 13.07
CA THR A 128 16.30 -16.76 13.68
C THR A 128 17.83 -16.88 13.64
N GLY A 129 18.50 -15.91 13.01
CA GLY A 129 19.97 -15.85 12.87
C GLY A 129 20.47 -16.48 11.58
N THR A 130 19.67 -17.34 10.92
CA THR A 130 20.04 -18.01 9.67
C THR A 130 18.89 -17.93 8.67
N GLN A 131 19.17 -17.44 7.46
CA GLN A 131 18.16 -17.32 6.41
C GLN A 131 17.61 -18.71 6.04
N GLY A 132 16.31 -18.82 5.81
CA GLY A 132 15.62 -20.07 5.46
C GLY A 132 15.29 -20.97 6.66
N VAL A 133 15.77 -20.67 7.86
CA VAL A 133 15.44 -21.43 9.07
C VAL A 133 14.16 -20.87 9.70
N PRO A 134 13.05 -21.64 9.77
CA PRO A 134 11.83 -21.21 10.44
C PRO A 134 12.04 -21.09 11.96
N PRO A 135 11.20 -20.32 12.67
CA PRO A 135 11.17 -20.34 14.13
C PRO A 135 10.92 -21.77 14.66
N ALA A 136 11.57 -22.13 15.79
CA ALA A 136 11.57 -23.49 16.34
C ALA A 136 10.17 -24.08 16.63
N ARG A 137 9.17 -23.21 16.82
CA ARG A 137 7.75 -23.55 16.73
C ARG A 137 7.20 -22.76 15.56
N ILE A 138 6.50 -23.40 14.64
CA ILE A 138 5.90 -22.72 13.48
C ILE A 138 4.97 -21.63 14.03
N TRP A 139 5.47 -20.41 14.00
CA TRP A 139 4.78 -19.19 14.37
C TRP A 139 4.95 -18.24 13.19
N ASP A 140 3.86 -17.61 12.80
CA ASP A 140 3.85 -16.58 11.77
C ASP A 140 3.85 -15.19 12.42
N PRO A 141 4.97 -14.44 12.36
CA PRO A 141 5.07 -13.12 12.96
C PRO A 141 4.11 -12.10 12.35
N LEU A 142 3.86 -12.16 11.04
CA LEU A 142 2.91 -11.28 10.37
C LEU A 142 1.49 -11.57 10.85
N GLN A 143 1.04 -12.83 10.83
CA GLN A 143 -0.31 -13.16 11.29
C GLN A 143 -0.52 -12.77 12.75
N PHE A 144 0.45 -13.04 13.62
CA PHE A 144 0.36 -12.65 15.02
C PHE A 144 0.27 -11.12 15.20
N THR A 145 1.06 -10.36 14.45
CA THR A 145 1.00 -8.89 14.51
C THR A 145 -0.34 -8.37 14.00
N ILE A 146 -0.90 -8.95 12.92
CA ILE A 146 -2.24 -8.62 12.41
C ILE A 146 -3.28 -8.84 13.51
N ASP A 147 -3.31 -10.03 14.12
CA ASP A 147 -4.28 -10.37 15.16
C ASP A 147 -4.21 -9.38 16.34
N GLU A 148 -3.00 -9.02 16.76
CA GLU A 148 -2.77 -8.08 17.87
C GLU A 148 -3.10 -6.62 17.50
N CYS A 149 -2.88 -6.22 16.24
CA CYS A 149 -3.33 -4.92 15.73
C CYS A 149 -4.86 -4.83 15.73
N ARG A 150 -5.54 -5.88 15.24
CA ARG A 150 -7.02 -5.95 15.20
C ARG A 150 -7.62 -5.82 16.61
N ARG A 151 -7.04 -6.48 17.62
CA ARG A 151 -7.46 -6.36 19.03
C ARG A 151 -7.35 -4.93 19.59
N ARG A 152 -6.47 -4.12 19.02
CA ARG A 152 -6.18 -2.74 19.45
C ARG A 152 -6.83 -1.67 18.57
N GLY A 153 -7.54 -2.07 17.51
CA GLY A 153 -8.06 -1.13 16.51
C GLY A 153 -6.96 -0.43 15.71
N LEU A 154 -5.78 -1.04 15.59
CA LEU A 154 -4.68 -0.57 14.75
C LEU A 154 -4.84 -1.12 13.34
N GLU A 155 -4.58 -0.27 12.35
CA GLU A 155 -4.31 -0.72 10.98
C GLU A 155 -2.87 -1.25 10.87
N ILE A 156 -2.64 -2.17 9.95
CA ILE A 156 -1.33 -2.71 9.64
C ILE A 156 -1.09 -2.72 8.13
N HIS A 157 0.02 -2.12 7.71
CA HIS A 157 0.51 -2.24 6.35
C HIS A 157 1.74 -3.16 6.34
N ALA A 158 1.74 -4.13 5.43
CA ALA A 158 2.90 -4.95 5.16
C ALA A 158 3.89 -4.16 4.29
N TRP A 159 5.07 -3.87 4.85
CA TRP A 159 6.13 -3.12 4.19
C TRP A 159 7.14 -4.06 3.53
N PHE A 160 7.38 -3.82 2.24
CA PHE A 160 8.34 -4.53 1.42
C PHE A 160 9.42 -3.58 0.94
N ASN A 161 10.69 -3.99 1.07
CA ASN A 161 11.70 -3.50 0.14
C ASN A 161 11.52 -4.26 -1.18
N PRO A 162 11.29 -3.61 -2.34
CA PRO A 162 10.94 -4.31 -3.58
C PRO A 162 12.13 -4.97 -4.29
N TYR A 163 13.35 -4.44 -4.14
CA TYR A 163 14.49 -4.85 -4.97
C TYR A 163 15.72 -5.33 -4.20
N ARG A 164 15.89 -5.00 -2.92
CA ARG A 164 17.04 -5.50 -2.15
C ARG A 164 16.97 -7.03 -2.07
N ALA A 165 18.05 -7.69 -2.45
CA ALA A 165 18.19 -9.15 -2.41
C ALA A 165 19.30 -9.62 -1.44
N GLY A 166 20.06 -8.70 -0.86
CA GLY A 166 21.03 -9.04 0.18
C GLY A 166 21.76 -7.79 0.67
N VAL A 167 21.83 -7.58 1.99
CA VAL A 167 22.58 -6.49 2.62
C VAL A 167 24.09 -6.72 2.60
N SER A 168 24.51 -7.98 2.45
CA SER A 168 25.91 -8.37 2.33
C SER A 168 26.06 -9.55 1.37
N ASN A 169 26.87 -9.39 0.33
CA ASN A 169 27.19 -10.44 -0.63
C ASN A 169 28.13 -11.53 -0.06
N SER A 170 28.72 -11.29 1.12
CA SER A 170 29.48 -12.28 1.87
C SER A 170 28.61 -13.13 2.81
N ALA A 171 27.32 -12.81 2.93
CA ALA A 171 26.40 -13.57 3.75
C ALA A 171 26.07 -14.93 3.13
N SER A 172 25.66 -15.88 3.95
CA SER A 172 25.09 -17.15 3.48
C SER A 172 23.63 -16.94 3.08
N PHE A 173 23.21 -17.49 1.94
CA PHE A 173 21.84 -17.43 1.44
C PHE A 173 21.21 -18.83 1.45
N ALA A 174 19.92 -18.91 1.76
CA ALA A 174 19.18 -20.17 1.73
C ALA A 174 19.07 -20.70 0.29
N SER A 175 18.98 -22.02 0.11
CA SER A 175 18.93 -22.65 -1.23
C SER A 175 17.71 -22.24 -2.07
N ASN A 176 16.62 -21.82 -1.43
CA ASN A 176 15.41 -21.32 -2.08
C ASN A 176 15.42 -19.78 -2.30
N HIS A 177 16.51 -19.09 -2.00
CA HIS A 177 16.66 -17.65 -2.26
C HIS A 177 16.68 -17.35 -3.77
N PRO A 178 16.12 -16.20 -4.26
CA PRO A 178 16.14 -15.83 -5.68
C PRO A 178 17.54 -15.73 -6.31
N LEU A 179 18.60 -15.55 -5.51
CA LEU A 179 19.98 -15.68 -6.00
C LEU A 179 20.25 -17.04 -6.68
N TYR A 180 19.55 -18.10 -6.26
CA TYR A 180 19.67 -19.44 -6.81
C TYR A 180 18.46 -19.86 -7.66
N THR A 181 17.25 -19.45 -7.28
CA THR A 181 16.02 -19.86 -7.96
C THR A 181 15.64 -18.95 -9.13
N GLN A 182 16.14 -17.72 -9.15
CA GLN A 182 15.93 -16.71 -10.19
C GLN A 182 17.23 -15.91 -10.46
N PRO A 183 18.38 -16.56 -10.72
CA PRO A 183 19.68 -15.88 -10.78
C PRO A 183 19.75 -14.80 -11.87
N GLN A 184 18.92 -14.88 -12.90
CA GLN A 184 18.88 -13.90 -14.00
C GLN A 184 18.38 -12.51 -13.57
N ILE A 185 17.58 -12.42 -12.50
CA ILE A 185 17.11 -11.12 -11.98
C ILE A 185 18.00 -10.57 -10.87
N VAL A 186 18.91 -11.36 -10.28
CA VAL A 186 19.73 -10.92 -9.14
C VAL A 186 21.12 -10.50 -9.60
N VAL A 187 21.48 -9.25 -9.31
CA VAL A 187 22.78 -8.70 -9.67
C VAL A 187 23.59 -8.28 -8.43
N PRO A 188 24.91 -8.52 -8.41
CA PRO A 188 25.79 -7.97 -7.38
C PRO A 188 25.97 -6.47 -7.59
N PHE A 189 25.91 -5.68 -6.52
CA PHE A 189 26.22 -4.26 -6.57
C PHE A 189 27.01 -3.85 -5.32
N SER A 190 28.31 -3.57 -5.49
CA SER A 190 29.24 -3.37 -4.38
C SER A 190 29.19 -4.57 -3.41
N THR A 191 28.95 -4.35 -2.12
CA THR A 191 28.80 -5.39 -1.11
C THR A 191 27.37 -5.94 -1.00
N TYR A 192 26.45 -5.60 -1.90
CA TYR A 192 25.03 -5.97 -1.83
C TYR A 192 24.62 -6.88 -2.99
N TYR A 193 23.43 -7.49 -2.85
CA TYR A 193 22.67 -8.05 -3.97
C TYR A 193 21.38 -7.26 -4.18
N TRP A 194 21.00 -7.09 -5.44
CA TRP A 194 19.82 -6.32 -5.86
C TRP A 194 19.08 -7.06 -6.98
N LEU A 195 17.76 -7.00 -6.99
CA LEU A 195 16.95 -7.38 -8.13
C LEU A 195 17.09 -6.29 -9.20
N ASN A 196 17.43 -6.65 -10.43
CA ASN A 196 17.54 -5.71 -11.55
C ASN A 196 16.14 -5.22 -11.95
N PRO A 197 15.77 -3.95 -11.70
CA PRO A 197 14.43 -3.46 -12.03
C PRO A 197 14.12 -3.53 -13.53
N GLY A 198 15.14 -3.52 -14.38
CA GLY A 198 14.99 -3.59 -15.83
C GLY A 198 14.91 -4.99 -16.43
N HIS A 199 15.10 -6.05 -15.63
CA HIS A 199 14.91 -7.41 -16.12
C HIS A 199 13.40 -7.75 -16.18
N PRO A 200 12.89 -8.34 -17.29
CA PRO A 200 11.46 -8.57 -17.49
C PRO A 200 10.80 -9.44 -16.40
N ASP A 201 11.55 -10.38 -15.82
CA ASP A 201 11.04 -11.28 -14.76
C ASP A 201 10.98 -10.64 -13.37
N THR A 202 11.60 -9.47 -13.14
CA THR A 202 11.66 -8.85 -11.81
C THR A 202 10.29 -8.42 -11.32
N ILE A 203 9.48 -7.78 -12.18
CA ILE A 203 8.13 -7.33 -11.81
C ILE A 203 7.20 -8.53 -11.52
N PRO A 204 7.06 -9.54 -12.40
CA PRO A 204 6.30 -10.74 -12.09
C PRO A 204 6.74 -11.43 -10.79
N TYR A 205 8.05 -11.56 -10.56
CA TYR A 205 8.57 -12.16 -9.34
C TYR A 205 8.16 -11.36 -8.08
N THR A 206 8.54 -10.09 -8.00
CA THR A 206 8.26 -9.26 -6.82
C THR A 206 6.76 -9.10 -6.58
N THR A 207 5.95 -8.93 -7.63
CA THR A 207 4.50 -8.83 -7.46
C THR A 207 3.87 -10.15 -7.00
N SER A 208 4.41 -11.32 -7.39
CA SER A 208 3.93 -12.60 -6.86
C SER A 208 4.14 -12.71 -5.34
N VAL A 209 5.27 -12.22 -4.82
CA VAL A 209 5.57 -12.18 -3.38
C VAL A 209 4.60 -11.25 -2.64
N ILE A 210 4.34 -10.06 -3.17
CA ILE A 210 3.42 -9.10 -2.55
C ILE A 210 1.99 -9.65 -2.56
N MET A 211 1.57 -10.24 -3.69
CA MET A 211 0.22 -10.76 -3.83
C MET A 211 -0.02 -12.01 -2.98
N ASP A 212 0.99 -12.85 -2.76
CA ASP A 212 0.92 -13.94 -1.79
C ASP A 212 0.54 -13.43 -0.38
N VAL A 213 1.09 -12.27 0.01
CA VAL A 213 0.71 -11.64 1.28
C VAL A 213 -0.71 -11.06 1.24
N VAL A 214 -1.06 -10.32 0.19
CA VAL A 214 -2.41 -9.74 0.03
C VAL A 214 -3.49 -10.82 0.09
N ASP A 215 -3.27 -11.94 -0.60
CA ASP A 215 -4.26 -12.99 -0.75
C ASP A 215 -4.45 -13.78 0.55
N ARG A 216 -3.40 -13.99 1.34
CA ARG A 216 -3.45 -14.83 2.55
C ARG A 216 -3.64 -14.10 3.86
N TYR A 217 -3.19 -12.85 3.97
CA TYR A 217 -3.26 -12.10 5.22
C TYR A 217 -4.28 -10.95 5.14
N ASP A 218 -4.91 -10.64 6.26
CA ASP A 218 -5.81 -9.49 6.39
C ASP A 218 -5.04 -8.22 6.76
N VAL A 219 -4.22 -7.74 5.82
CA VAL A 219 -3.51 -6.45 5.94
C VAL A 219 -4.41 -5.30 5.48
N ASP A 220 -4.21 -4.10 6.00
CA ASP A 220 -4.91 -2.88 5.56
C ASP A 220 -4.19 -2.18 4.42
N GLY A 221 -2.93 -2.51 4.21
CA GLY A 221 -2.16 -1.96 3.11
C GLY A 221 -0.86 -2.68 2.81
N ILE A 222 -0.31 -2.32 1.66
CA ILE A 222 1.03 -2.62 1.21
C ILE A 222 1.81 -1.30 1.23
N HIS A 223 3.06 -1.35 1.68
CA HIS A 223 3.91 -0.18 1.76
C HIS A 223 5.28 -0.46 1.12
N PHE A 224 5.74 0.44 0.26
CA PHE A 224 7.16 0.50 -0.13
C PHE A 224 7.84 1.68 0.56
N ASP A 225 9.09 1.51 0.90
CA ASP A 225 9.98 2.58 1.34
C ASP A 225 10.66 3.25 0.13
N ASP A 226 11.85 3.80 0.35
CA ASP A 226 12.60 4.64 -0.56
C ASP A 226 13.67 3.90 -1.40
N TYR A 227 13.77 2.56 -1.28
CA TYR A 227 14.77 1.79 -2.02
C TYR A 227 14.26 1.33 -3.40
N PHE A 228 14.69 2.03 -4.45
CA PHE A 228 14.46 1.69 -5.85
C PHE A 228 15.74 1.16 -6.50
N TYR A 229 16.46 1.99 -7.25
CA TYR A 229 17.87 1.73 -7.52
C TYR A 229 18.74 2.06 -6.28
N PRO A 230 19.91 1.44 -6.12
CA PRO A 230 20.74 1.62 -4.93
C PRO A 230 21.19 3.07 -4.71
N TYR A 231 21.19 3.53 -3.46
CA TYR A 231 21.81 4.78 -3.02
C TYR A 231 22.64 4.57 -1.76
N GLY A 232 23.53 5.53 -1.45
CA GLY A 232 24.34 5.48 -0.23
C GLY A 232 25.37 4.34 -0.20
N ILE A 233 25.48 3.58 -1.29
CA ILE A 233 26.41 2.46 -1.45
C ILE A 233 27.51 2.92 -2.40
N SER A 234 28.74 3.00 -1.88
CA SER A 234 29.91 3.29 -2.70
C SER A 234 30.15 2.15 -3.69
N SER A 235 30.25 2.48 -4.97
CA SER A 235 30.55 1.53 -6.04
C SER A 235 31.49 2.18 -7.04
N SER A 236 32.48 1.41 -7.52
CA SER A 236 33.36 1.81 -8.62
C SER A 236 32.73 1.60 -9.99
N SER A 237 31.60 0.89 -10.05
CA SER A 237 30.92 0.51 -11.29
C SER A 237 29.45 0.98 -11.28
N PRO A 238 28.89 1.32 -12.45
CA PRO A 238 27.46 1.59 -12.55
C PRO A 238 26.64 0.36 -12.17
N PHE A 239 25.35 0.56 -11.90
CA PHE A 239 24.42 -0.55 -11.70
C PHE A 239 24.43 -1.47 -12.94
N PRO A 240 24.55 -2.80 -12.76
CA PRO A 240 24.81 -3.75 -13.84
C PRO A 240 23.52 -4.17 -14.57
N ASP A 241 22.90 -3.24 -15.28
CA ASP A 241 21.69 -3.44 -16.10
C ASP A 241 21.92 -3.15 -17.60
N SER A 242 23.19 -3.11 -18.01
CA SER A 242 23.57 -2.76 -19.39
C SER A 242 23.06 -3.79 -20.41
N ASN A 243 22.97 -5.07 -20.04
CA ASN A 243 22.46 -6.11 -20.93
C ASN A 243 20.98 -5.88 -21.25
N GLU A 244 20.16 -5.62 -20.24
CA GLU A 244 18.73 -5.35 -20.39
C GLU A 244 18.49 -4.05 -21.15
N TYR A 245 19.26 -2.99 -20.84
CA TYR A 245 19.15 -1.73 -21.56
C TYR A 245 19.58 -1.86 -23.03
N ASN A 246 20.67 -2.58 -23.32
CA ASN A 246 21.11 -2.82 -24.69
C ASN A 246 20.08 -3.65 -25.48
N ALA A 247 19.46 -4.65 -24.85
CA ALA A 247 18.38 -5.42 -25.46
C ALA A 247 17.14 -4.55 -25.75
N TYR A 248 16.77 -3.66 -24.82
CA TYR A 248 15.71 -2.68 -25.02
C TYR A 248 15.99 -1.76 -26.21
N VAL A 249 17.20 -1.20 -26.32
CA VAL A 249 17.61 -0.33 -27.44
C VAL A 249 17.63 -1.12 -28.76
N ALA A 250 18.18 -2.33 -28.76
CA ALA A 250 18.20 -3.20 -29.94
C ALA A 250 16.80 -3.58 -30.42
N GLY A 251 15.83 -3.66 -29.51
CA GLY A 251 14.41 -3.84 -29.80
C GLY A 251 13.68 -2.58 -30.31
N GLY A 252 14.38 -1.46 -30.50
CA GLY A 252 13.81 -0.20 -30.98
C GLY A 252 13.43 0.80 -29.88
N GLY A 253 13.83 0.54 -28.63
CA GLY A 253 13.64 1.46 -27.52
C GLY A 253 14.37 2.80 -27.70
N THR A 254 13.69 3.91 -27.39
CA THR A 254 14.21 5.27 -27.62
C THR A 254 14.45 6.07 -26.35
N MET A 255 14.12 5.52 -25.17
CA MET A 255 14.33 6.19 -23.89
C MET A 255 15.82 6.30 -23.58
N SER A 256 16.23 7.41 -22.95
CA SER A 256 17.54 7.47 -22.31
C SER A 256 17.63 6.41 -21.20
N LEU A 257 18.84 5.99 -20.81
CA LEU A 257 19.02 5.04 -19.71
C LEU A 257 18.29 5.49 -18.43
N GLY A 258 18.38 6.78 -18.08
CA GLY A 258 17.69 7.31 -16.91
C GLY A 258 16.17 7.26 -17.01
N ASP A 259 15.61 7.56 -18.19
CA ASP A 259 14.16 7.48 -18.40
C ASP A 259 13.67 6.03 -18.42
N TRP A 260 14.45 5.13 -19.01
CA TRP A 260 14.18 3.69 -19.00
C TRP A 260 14.19 3.12 -17.58
N ARG A 261 15.19 3.48 -16.76
CA ARG A 261 15.24 3.08 -15.34
C ARG A 261 14.03 3.60 -14.55
N ARG A 262 13.63 4.86 -14.75
CA ARG A 262 12.39 5.42 -14.16
C ARG A 262 11.15 4.66 -14.64
N ALA A 263 11.06 4.34 -15.92
CA ALA A 263 9.95 3.58 -16.48
C ALA A 263 9.83 2.19 -15.83
N ASN A 264 10.94 1.50 -15.60
CA ASN A 264 10.96 0.21 -14.92
C ASN A 264 10.41 0.30 -13.47
N VAL A 265 10.83 1.32 -12.72
CA VAL A 265 10.28 1.59 -11.38
C VAL A 265 8.79 1.91 -11.43
N ASN A 266 8.37 2.76 -12.37
CA ASN A 266 6.96 3.12 -12.56
C ASN A 266 6.13 1.88 -12.89
N ASN A 267 6.64 0.99 -13.75
CA ASN A 267 5.97 -0.23 -14.13
C ASN A 267 5.71 -1.13 -12.91
N MET A 268 6.70 -1.32 -12.02
CA MET A 268 6.50 -2.05 -10.77
C MET A 268 5.33 -1.48 -9.94
N ILE A 269 5.31 -0.16 -9.75
CA ILE A 269 4.29 0.54 -8.96
C ILE A 269 2.91 0.34 -9.60
N THR A 270 2.79 0.59 -10.91
CA THR A 270 1.53 0.40 -11.64
C THR A 270 1.06 -1.06 -11.64
N SER A 271 1.98 -2.04 -11.72
CA SER A 271 1.67 -3.46 -11.64
C SER A 271 1.09 -3.84 -10.28
N VAL A 272 1.65 -3.33 -9.17
CA VAL A 272 1.09 -3.56 -7.83
C VAL A 272 -0.31 -2.98 -7.73
N THR A 273 -0.52 -1.72 -8.13
CA THR A 273 -1.85 -1.07 -8.12
C THR A 273 -2.86 -1.84 -8.98
N ALA A 274 -2.47 -2.23 -10.19
CA ALA A 274 -3.35 -2.96 -11.10
C ALA A 274 -3.72 -4.34 -10.57
N LEU A 275 -2.79 -5.05 -9.91
CA LEU A 275 -3.06 -6.35 -9.30
C LEU A 275 -3.95 -6.24 -8.06
N LEU A 276 -3.81 -5.19 -7.25
CA LEU A 276 -4.73 -4.93 -6.14
C LEU A 276 -6.14 -4.64 -6.64
N ALA A 277 -6.28 -3.83 -7.70
CA ALA A 277 -7.58 -3.53 -8.31
C ALA A 277 -8.31 -4.78 -8.85
N GLN A 278 -7.57 -5.84 -9.18
CA GLN A 278 -8.12 -7.13 -9.62
C GLN A 278 -8.60 -8.02 -8.46
N ARG A 279 -8.50 -7.57 -7.20
CA ARG A 279 -8.88 -8.32 -5.99
C ARG A 279 -10.04 -7.63 -5.27
N PRO A 280 -11.29 -7.76 -5.75
CA PRO A 280 -12.43 -7.09 -5.13
C PRO A 280 -12.67 -7.53 -3.67
N ALA A 281 -12.30 -8.76 -3.29
CA ALA A 281 -12.35 -9.22 -1.90
C ALA A 281 -11.31 -8.55 -0.97
N LYS A 282 -10.37 -7.81 -1.55
CA LYS A 282 -9.28 -7.08 -0.88
C LYS A 282 -9.30 -5.60 -1.26
N SER A 283 -10.46 -5.05 -1.64
CA SER A 283 -10.59 -3.65 -2.07
C SER A 283 -10.27 -2.62 -0.99
N HIS A 284 -10.19 -3.05 0.28
CA HIS A 284 -9.76 -2.22 1.41
C HIS A 284 -8.24 -2.09 1.50
N VAL A 285 -7.47 -2.97 0.85
CA VAL A 285 -6.00 -2.96 0.90
C VAL A 285 -5.47 -1.78 0.10
N ARG A 286 -4.86 -0.82 0.79
CA ARG A 286 -4.27 0.37 0.17
C ARG A 286 -2.83 0.12 -0.26
N PHE A 287 -2.34 0.83 -1.27
CA PHE A 287 -0.92 0.85 -1.61
C PHE A 287 -0.32 2.22 -1.33
N GLY A 288 0.76 2.26 -0.57
CA GLY A 288 1.49 3.48 -0.25
C GLY A 288 2.98 3.34 -0.51
N ILE A 289 3.63 4.47 -0.77
CA ILE A 289 5.07 4.55 -1.01
C ILE A 289 5.61 5.73 -0.20
N SER A 290 6.69 5.52 0.54
CA SER A 290 7.43 6.56 1.26
C SER A 290 8.74 6.87 0.51
N PRO A 291 8.71 7.70 -0.54
CA PRO A 291 9.93 8.09 -1.25
C PRO A 291 10.78 9.06 -0.42
N PHE A 292 12.00 9.35 -0.90
CA PHE A 292 12.79 10.47 -0.39
C PHE A 292 11.99 11.78 -0.37
N GLY A 293 12.21 12.58 0.68
CA GLY A 293 11.56 13.88 0.85
C GLY A 293 11.90 14.93 -0.22
N ILE A 294 12.94 14.69 -1.03
CA ILE A 294 13.31 15.53 -2.17
C ILE A 294 13.15 14.70 -3.45
N TRP A 295 12.13 15.02 -4.26
CA TRP A 295 11.91 14.39 -5.56
C TRP A 295 13.05 14.71 -6.54
N LYS A 296 13.38 15.99 -6.68
CA LYS A 296 14.43 16.47 -7.59
C LYS A 296 15.14 17.67 -6.98
N SER A 297 16.46 17.65 -6.97
CA SER A 297 17.25 18.74 -6.37
C SER A 297 17.07 20.02 -7.19
N GLY A 298 16.83 21.12 -6.50
CA GLY A 298 16.46 22.41 -7.09
C GLY A 298 14.99 22.54 -7.50
N VAL A 299 14.12 21.56 -7.19
CA VAL A 299 12.69 21.63 -7.49
C VAL A 299 11.82 21.39 -6.24
N PRO A 300 11.11 22.41 -5.72
CA PRO A 300 11.14 23.81 -6.16
C PRO A 300 12.50 24.50 -5.89
N PRO A 301 12.78 25.67 -6.51
CA PRO A 301 14.02 26.41 -6.28
C PRO A 301 14.32 26.62 -4.78
N GLY A 302 15.56 26.38 -4.38
CA GLY A 302 16.02 26.50 -2.99
C GLY A 302 15.98 25.19 -2.18
N ILE A 303 15.32 24.14 -2.67
CA ILE A 303 15.36 22.82 -2.04
C ILE A 303 16.52 22.01 -2.65
N VAL A 304 17.52 21.66 -1.85
CA VAL A 304 18.73 20.96 -2.30
C VAL A 304 19.01 19.73 -1.45
N GLY A 305 19.46 18.66 -2.08
CA GLY A 305 19.80 17.40 -1.44
C GLY A 305 19.91 16.27 -2.45
N LEU A 306 19.71 15.02 -2.01
CA LEU A 306 19.66 13.87 -2.92
C LEU A 306 18.56 14.09 -3.97
N ASP A 307 18.93 14.03 -5.24
CA ASP A 307 18.00 14.08 -6.37
C ASP A 307 17.42 12.69 -6.60
N ALA A 308 16.29 12.35 -5.96
CA ALA A 308 15.73 11.00 -6.04
C ALA A 308 15.33 10.59 -7.47
N TYR A 309 14.84 11.55 -8.26
CA TYR A 309 14.48 11.39 -9.67
C TYR A 309 15.65 10.89 -10.54
N SER A 310 16.86 11.33 -10.24
CA SER A 310 18.06 11.02 -11.03
C SER A 310 18.94 9.95 -10.39
N ALA A 311 19.04 9.92 -9.06
CA ALA A 311 19.95 9.04 -8.33
C ALA A 311 19.38 7.62 -8.14
N ILE A 312 18.09 7.53 -7.81
CA ILE A 312 17.42 6.25 -7.55
C ILE A 312 16.26 5.97 -8.52
N TYR A 313 16.05 6.87 -9.49
CA TYR A 313 15.03 6.78 -10.52
C TYR A 313 13.61 6.69 -9.95
N ALA A 314 13.39 7.34 -8.80
CA ALA A 314 12.11 7.46 -8.14
C ALA A 314 11.37 8.70 -8.64
N ASP A 315 10.38 8.53 -9.52
CA ASP A 315 9.56 9.62 -10.05
C ASP A 315 8.28 9.83 -9.20
N SER A 316 8.46 10.15 -7.93
CA SER A 316 7.34 10.31 -6.98
C SER A 316 6.33 11.38 -7.38
N ARG A 317 6.75 12.39 -8.13
CA ARG A 317 5.83 13.37 -8.71
C ARG A 317 4.87 12.71 -9.70
N ARG A 318 5.37 11.85 -10.59
CA ARG A 318 4.51 11.10 -11.51
C ARG A 318 3.52 10.22 -10.76
N TRP A 319 3.97 9.49 -9.74
CA TRP A 319 3.11 8.60 -8.96
C TRP A 319 1.98 9.36 -8.26
N LEU A 320 2.23 10.59 -7.80
CA LEU A 320 1.20 11.44 -7.21
C LEU A 320 0.14 11.90 -8.23
N TYR A 321 0.52 12.15 -9.49
CA TYR A 321 -0.40 12.67 -10.50
C TYR A 321 -1.13 11.59 -11.31
N GLU A 322 -0.53 10.42 -11.47
CA GLU A 322 -1.05 9.32 -12.29
C GLU A 322 -1.56 8.11 -11.47
N GLY A 323 -1.31 8.09 -10.17
CA GLY A 323 -1.64 7.00 -9.25
C GLY A 323 -3.03 7.03 -8.66
#